data_AF-A0A6A2Y0B3-F1
#
_entry.id   AF-A0A6A2Y0B3-F1
#
_cell.length_a   1.000
_cell.length_b   1.000
_cell.length_c   1.000
_cell.angle_alpha   90.00
_cell.angle_beta   90.00
_cell.angle_gamma   90.00
#
_symmetry.space_group_name_H-M   'P 1'
#
loop_
_entity.id
_entity.type
_entity.pdbx_description
1 polymer ?
#
loop_
_entity_poly.entity_id
_entity_poly.type
_entity_poly.pdbx_seq_one_letter_code
_entity_poly.pdbx_strand_id
1 'polypeptide(L)'
;MISEFDKMRKQVQYLVSHWGTDRDSLGCYSYDPVGMAGDLYQKLKAPFGNLFFGGEAVSEEHSGSVHGAYASGIMAARNCESHLLQRLGNFKRRLH
;
A
#
# COMPACT_ATOMS: atom_id res chain seq x y z
N MET A 1 21.41 20.88 41.11
CA MET A 1 22.10 21.24 39.86
C MET A 1 22.85 20.08 39.22
N ILE A 2 23.69 19.27 39.90
CA ILE A 2 24.37 18.11 39.27
C ILE A 2 23.48 16.84 39.24
N SER A 3 22.54 16.67 40.19
CA SER A 3 21.65 15.50 40.25
C SER A 3 20.55 15.49 39.19
N GLU A 4 20.13 16.65 38.68
CA GLU A 4 19.15 16.74 37.59
C GLU A 4 19.74 16.28 36.25
N PHE A 5 21.03 16.51 36.01
CA PHE A 5 21.73 16.02 34.80
C PHE A 5 21.88 14.50 34.79
N ASP A 6 22.07 13.88 35.94
CA ASP A 6 22.18 12.41 36.05
C ASP A 6 20.84 11.71 35.79
N LYS A 7 19.73 12.38 36.16
CA LYS A 7 18.36 11.95 35.86
C LYS A 7 18.04 12.04 34.36
N MET A 8 18.64 12.99 33.64
CA MET A 8 18.52 13.14 32.17
C MET A 8 19.36 12.10 31.40
N ARG A 9 20.38 11.50 32.02
CA ARG A 9 21.23 10.47 31.41
C ARG A 9 20.66 9.06 31.50
N LYS A 10 19.68 8.83 32.38
CA LYS A 10 19.07 7.51 32.54
C LYS A 10 18.04 7.30 31.44
N GLN A 11 18.49 6.72 30.33
CA GLN A 11 17.67 6.43 29.17
C GLN A 11 16.48 5.54 29.58
N VAL A 12 15.28 6.11 29.51
CA VAL A 12 14.03 5.38 29.50
C VAL A 12 13.98 4.68 28.13
N GLN A 13 13.61 3.39 28.12
CA GLN A 13 13.67 2.46 26.97
C GLN A 13 13.50 3.11 25.57
N TYR A 14 14.28 2.65 24.59
CA TYR A 14 14.22 3.13 23.21
C TYR A 14 13.90 2.00 22.21
N LEU A 15 13.30 2.38 21.08
CA LEU A 15 13.00 1.51 19.94
C LEU A 15 13.43 2.21 18.65
N VAL A 16 14.19 1.53 17.79
CA VAL A 16 14.68 2.07 16.52
C VAL A 16 14.18 1.19 15.38
N SER A 17 13.50 1.79 14.41
CA SER A 17 13.03 1.09 13.22
C SER A 17 14.15 0.92 12.19
N HIS A 18 14.15 -0.23 11.52
CA HIS A 18 15.11 -0.57 10.47
C HIS A 18 14.37 -0.95 9.18
N TRP A 19 13.41 -0.10 8.78
CA TRP A 19 12.51 -0.35 7.64
C TRP A 19 13.24 -0.70 6.34
N GLY A 20 14.38 -0.06 6.05
CA GLY A 20 15.16 -0.34 4.84
C GLY A 20 15.79 -1.74 4.78
N THR A 21 15.91 -2.43 5.91
CA THR A 21 16.43 -3.81 5.99
C THR A 21 15.37 -4.81 6.45
N ASP A 22 14.19 -4.34 6.81
CA ASP A 22 13.05 -5.18 7.15
C ASP A 22 12.62 -5.97 5.91
N ARG A 23 12.53 -7.31 6.02
CA ARG A 23 12.33 -8.19 4.87
C ARG A 23 10.95 -8.07 4.23
N ASP A 24 9.96 -7.62 5.00
CA ASP A 24 8.58 -7.52 4.55
C ASP A 24 8.23 -6.12 4.04
N SER A 25 9.08 -5.12 4.30
CA SER A 25 8.87 -3.72 3.89
C SER A 25 9.93 -3.22 2.89
N LEU A 26 11.21 -3.51 3.13
CA LEU A 26 12.37 -3.06 2.34
C LEU A 26 12.45 -1.53 2.13
N GLY A 27 11.75 -0.76 2.95
CA GLY A 27 11.52 0.67 2.81
C GLY A 27 10.38 1.15 3.71
N CYS A 28 10.12 2.46 3.72
CA CYS A 28 9.08 3.05 4.56
C CYS A 28 7.78 3.32 3.78
N TYR A 29 7.90 4.00 2.64
CA TYR A 29 6.80 4.46 1.81
C TYR A 29 7.29 4.77 0.40
N SER A 30 6.38 4.71 -0.58
CA SER A 30 6.62 5.09 -1.95
C SER A 30 6.75 6.62 -2.11
N TYR A 31 7.39 7.01 -3.20
CA TYR A 31 7.48 8.39 -3.67
C TYR A 31 7.61 8.37 -5.19
N ASP A 32 7.29 9.48 -5.85
CA ASP A 32 7.44 9.61 -7.30
C ASP A 32 8.88 9.99 -7.66
N PRO A 33 9.68 9.10 -8.25
CA PRO A 33 11.01 9.46 -8.71
C PRO A 33 10.91 10.36 -9.94
N VAL A 34 11.91 11.23 -10.12
CA VAL A 34 12.02 12.05 -11.33
C VAL A 34 12.16 11.14 -12.55
N GLY A 35 11.36 11.39 -13.58
CA GLY A 35 11.37 10.60 -14.81
C GLY A 35 10.52 9.33 -14.75
N MET A 36 9.65 9.20 -13.75
CA MET A 36 8.66 8.12 -13.69
C MET A 36 7.78 8.08 -14.95
N ALA A 37 7.42 6.88 -15.39
CA ALA A 37 6.48 6.71 -16.50
C ALA A 37 5.11 7.28 -16.12
N GLY A 38 4.52 8.09 -16.99
CA GLY A 38 3.20 8.71 -16.74
C GLY A 38 2.04 7.72 -16.62
N ASP A 39 2.24 6.47 -17.02
CA ASP A 39 1.25 5.39 -16.91
C ASP A 39 1.53 4.42 -15.76
N LEU A 40 2.49 4.70 -14.87
CA LEU A 40 2.87 3.79 -13.78
C LEU A 40 1.67 3.40 -12.90
N TYR A 41 0.91 4.40 -12.43
CA TYR A 41 -0.23 4.15 -11.56
C TYR A 41 -1.34 3.37 -12.29
N GLN A 42 -1.53 3.60 -13.59
CA GLN A 42 -2.48 2.83 -14.40
C GLN A 42 -2.05 1.36 -14.49
N LYS A 43 -0.75 1.11 -14.70
CA LYS A 43 -0.18 -0.24 -14.72
C LYS A 43 -0.30 -0.94 -13.36
N LEU A 44 0.00 -0.24 -12.26
CA LEU A 44 -0.12 -0.80 -10.90
C LEU A 44 -1.57 -1.11 -10.53
N LYS A 45 -2.53 -0.28 -10.95
CA LYS A 45 -3.96 -0.50 -10.71
C LYS A 45 -4.55 -1.61 -11.60
N ALA A 46 -3.90 -1.96 -12.71
CA ALA A 46 -4.41 -2.93 -13.66
C ALA A 46 -4.44 -4.35 -13.06
N PRO A 47 -5.58 -5.07 -13.11
CA PRO A 47 -5.64 -6.43 -12.61
C PRO A 47 -4.91 -7.40 -13.54
N PHE A 48 -4.35 -8.47 -12.97
CA PHE A 48 -3.78 -9.58 -13.72
C PHE A 48 -4.62 -10.83 -13.52
N GLY A 49 -5.56 -11.08 -14.43
CA GLY A 49 -6.53 -12.17 -14.29
C GLY A 49 -7.49 -11.91 -13.12
N ASN A 50 -7.36 -12.71 -12.06
CA ASN A 50 -8.09 -12.55 -10.80
C ASN A 50 -7.24 -11.95 -9.67
N LEU A 51 -6.05 -11.42 -9.99
CA LEU A 51 -5.19 -10.71 -9.05
C LEU A 51 -5.46 -9.20 -9.13
N PHE A 52 -5.64 -8.58 -7.97
CA PHE A 52 -5.92 -7.16 -7.81
C PHE A 52 -4.92 -6.55 -6.83
N PHE A 53 -4.49 -5.32 -7.11
CA PHE A 53 -3.45 -4.64 -6.33
C PHE A 53 -4.05 -3.46 -5.56
N GLY A 54 -3.67 -3.35 -4.30
CA GLY A 54 -3.95 -2.22 -3.41
C GLY A 54 -2.74 -1.95 -2.52
N GLY A 55 -2.73 -0.81 -1.85
CA GLY A 55 -1.61 -0.36 -1.03
C GLY A 55 -1.23 1.09 -1.33
N GLU A 56 -0.41 1.68 -0.47
CA GLU A 56 -0.05 3.10 -0.57
C GLU A 56 0.57 3.45 -1.93
N ALA A 57 1.43 2.58 -2.46
CA ALA A 57 2.10 2.77 -3.75
C ALA A 57 1.18 2.67 -4.98
N VAL A 58 -0.06 2.20 -4.80
CA VAL A 58 -1.05 2.08 -5.87
C VAL A 58 -1.90 3.36 -5.96
N SER A 59 -1.87 4.21 -4.92
CA SER A 59 -2.61 5.47 -4.89
C SER A 59 -1.81 6.58 -5.55
N GLU A 60 -2.35 7.12 -6.64
CA GLU A 60 -1.75 8.22 -7.39
C GLU A 60 -1.89 9.57 -6.66
N GLU A 61 -3.01 9.79 -5.99
CA GLU A 61 -3.29 11.07 -5.31
C GLU A 61 -2.67 11.14 -3.91
N HIS A 62 -2.46 9.99 -3.27
CA HIS A 62 -2.09 9.89 -1.85
C HIS A 62 -1.00 8.82 -1.60
N SER A 63 0.00 8.75 -2.49
CA SER A 63 1.16 7.87 -2.32
C SER A 63 1.89 8.16 -1.00
N GLY A 64 2.45 7.11 -0.40
CA GLY A 64 3.14 7.15 0.88
C GLY A 64 2.25 7.35 2.12
N SER A 65 0.93 7.29 1.97
CA SER A 65 -0.01 7.56 3.06
C SER A 65 -0.94 6.37 3.40
N VAL A 66 -1.39 6.33 4.65
CA VAL A 66 -2.40 5.37 5.12
C VAL A 66 -3.74 5.56 4.40
N HIS A 67 -4.11 6.81 4.09
CA HIS A 67 -5.35 7.10 3.36
C HIS A 67 -5.29 6.55 1.93
N GLY A 68 -4.14 6.68 1.26
CA GLY A 68 -3.90 6.08 -0.06
C GLY A 68 -3.98 4.56 -0.04
N ALA A 69 -3.39 3.92 0.99
CA ALA A 69 -3.49 2.47 1.18
C ALA A 69 -4.94 2.00 1.36
N TYR A 70 -5.71 2.72 2.18
CA TYR A 70 -7.12 2.40 2.42
C TYR A 70 -7.96 2.58 1.15
N ALA A 71 -7.86 3.74 0.49
CA ALA A 71 -8.65 4.05 -0.70
C ALA A 71 -8.36 3.08 -1.86
N SER A 72 -7.09 2.79 -2.12
CA SER A 72 -6.69 1.82 -3.14
C SER A 72 -7.14 0.39 -2.81
N GLY A 73 -7.14 0.00 -1.53
CA GLY A 73 -7.69 -1.28 -1.08
C GLY A 73 -9.19 -1.43 -1.36
N ILE A 74 -9.98 -0.39 -1.07
CA ILE A 74 -11.42 -0.36 -1.39
C ILE A 74 -11.65 -0.47 -2.91
N MET A 75 -10.83 0.23 -3.72
CA MET A 75 -10.90 0.10 -5.18
C MET A 75 -10.59 -1.33 -5.65
N ALA A 76 -9.53 -1.95 -5.13
CA ALA A 76 -9.16 -3.32 -5.46
C ALA A 76 -10.29 -4.31 -5.12
N ALA A 77 -10.94 -4.14 -3.96
CA ALA A 77 -12.08 -4.96 -3.54
C ALA A 77 -13.28 -4.82 -4.49
N ARG A 78 -13.63 -3.59 -4.89
CA ARG A 78 -14.72 -3.33 -5.86
C ARG A 78 -14.42 -3.92 -7.24
N ASN A 79 -13.17 -3.86 -7.68
CA ASN A 79 -12.73 -4.46 -8.94
C ASN A 79 -12.85 -5.98 -8.89
N CYS A 80 -12.47 -6.59 -7.75
CA CYS A 80 -12.64 -8.02 -7.51
C CYS A 80 -14.11 -8.43 -7.54
N GLU A 81 -14.98 -7.72 -6.82
CA GLU A 81 -16.43 -7.95 -6.81
C GLU A 81 -17.01 -7.88 -8.23
N SER A 82 -16.67 -6.82 -8.97
CA SER A 82 -17.12 -6.64 -10.35
C SER A 82 -16.68 -7.78 -11.26
N HIS A 83 -15.43 -8.23 -11.12
CA HIS A 83 -14.89 -9.35 -11.88
C HIS A 83 -15.64 -10.66 -11.58
N LEU A 84 -15.93 -10.94 -10.31
CA LEU A 84 -16.69 -12.12 -9.90
C LEU A 84 -18.12 -12.10 -10.46
N LEU A 85 -18.81 -10.97 -10.35
CA LEU A 85 -20.17 -10.80 -10.88
C LEU A 85 -20.22 -11.00 -12.41
N GLN A 86 -19.24 -10.46 -13.14
CA GLN A 86 -19.14 -10.67 -14.58
C GLN A 86 -18.93 -12.15 -14.94
N ARG A 87 -18.07 -12.87 -14.20
CA ARG A 87 -17.85 -14.31 -14.43
C ARG A 87 -19.11 -15.12 -14.13
N LEU A 88 -19.83 -14.81 -13.06
CA LEU A 88 -21.09 -15.47 -12.71
C LEU A 88 -22.19 -15.19 -13.75
N GLY A 89 -22.31 -13.95 -14.23
CA GLY A 89 -23.25 -13.60 -15.29
C GLY A 89 -22.94 -14.30 -16.61
N ASN A 90 -21.65 -14.38 -16.98
CA ASN A 90 -21.20 -15.14 -18.15
C ASN A 90 -21.50 -16.63 -18.01
N PHE A 91 -21.36 -17.19 -16.80
CA PHE A 91 -21.67 -18.60 -16.54
C PHE A 91 -23.17 -18.89 -16.73
N LYS A 92 -24.06 -18.07 -16.16
CA LYS A 92 -25.51 -18.23 -16.33
C LYS A 92 -25.95 -18.13 -17.79
N ARG A 93 -25.36 -17.22 -18.57
CA ARG A 93 -25.66 -17.05 -20.01
C ARG A 93 -25.23 -18.23 -20.87
N ARG A 94 -24.27 -19.06 -20.43
CA ARG A 94 -23.78 -20.23 -21.18
C ARG A 94 -24.57 -21.51 -20.86
N LEU A 95 -25.43 -21.47 -19.84
CA LEU A 95 -26.28 -22.59 -19.42
C LEU A 95 -27.70 -22.53 -20.03
N HIS A 96 -28.01 -21.45 -20.75
CA HIS A 96 -29.19 -21.28 -21.57
C HIS A 96 -28.79 -21.26 -23.04
#